data_AF-A0A3C1JEJ3-F1
#
_entry.id   AF-A0A3C1JEJ3-F1
#
_cell.length_a   1.000
_cell.length_b   1.000
_cell.length_c   1.000
_cell.angle_alpha   90.00
_cell.angle_beta   90.00
_cell.angle_gamma   90.00
#
_symmetry.space_group_name_H-M   'P 1'
#
loop_
_entity.id
_entity.type
_entity.pdbx_description
1 polymer ?
#
loop_
_entity_poly.entity_id
_entity_poly.type
_entity_poly.pdbx_seq_one_letter_code
_entity_poly.pdbx_strand_id
1 'polypeptide(L)'
;MAAVLRSSDRAFSLDLPGEWVAGEADSAAVVLQAENDHAEITVRALPAPLAETQQKTRLRATQAKLKKKGVAAKKIYSIATASGLRFSFIEFVSEGRRYQSGYFNLGGRTYSLLAADLSAKEFKAIPASLGPLAAEEPAAPAAQAAAAPAGEPVPPAVSQLSAPPEAADGALAAPPAETPPGEGTAPEVPAELPALPERNMGSSLMLVLIALGLSAAALGYRAVAKKDQETVETPPVPGSLFPLHIEKRYLSFNTVFDIKDAAGQEYKAVSPRVPTLMLGTGLVLYFLLKATVQGMLFAGVDLETVPMAVLQPISSLLSLSNLLIMVGAVLFVFFRKKMKLYDASGKLLLDVCQKRFSFGSLYFMIRDAAGVEGARLKRVGFVLIRRRWQLLDLEGNVLLDIQEDSAGRAIARKFFGHLWGLLRTNYVVSAGGAEVGAIKREWSVWNRYNLDIAPLTKVNPELALAAALFVDIADPDRWHPWHG
;
A
#
# COMPACT_ATOMS: atom_id res chain seq x y z
N MET A 1 -9.95 10.32 -30.45
CA MET A 1 -8.80 10.53 -31.39
C MET A 1 -7.72 11.29 -30.63
N ALA A 2 -6.47 11.25 -31.08
CA ALA A 2 -5.38 12.01 -30.46
C ALA A 2 -5.19 13.33 -31.24
N ALA A 3 -5.07 14.45 -30.53
CA ALA A 3 -4.91 15.77 -31.12
C ALA A 3 -3.42 16.10 -31.24
N VAL A 4 -2.93 16.23 -32.47
CA VAL A 4 -1.54 16.63 -32.74
C VAL A 4 -1.46 18.15 -32.85
N LEU A 5 -0.95 18.79 -31.81
CA LEU A 5 -0.77 20.25 -31.77
C LEU A 5 0.68 20.60 -32.11
N ARG A 6 0.88 21.61 -32.96
CA ARG A 6 2.21 22.10 -33.36
C ARG A 6 2.52 23.41 -32.65
N SER A 7 3.75 23.58 -32.20
CA SER A 7 4.19 24.86 -31.65
C SER A 7 4.24 25.93 -32.75
N SER A 8 3.92 27.18 -32.41
CA SER A 8 3.93 28.31 -33.35
C SER A 8 5.32 28.62 -33.90
N ASP A 9 6.38 28.29 -33.14
CA ASP A 9 7.78 28.37 -33.58
C ASP A 9 8.24 27.16 -34.40
N ARG A 10 7.35 26.20 -34.67
CA ARG A 10 7.61 24.95 -35.43
C ARG A 10 8.74 24.08 -34.87
N ALA A 11 9.12 24.25 -33.60
CA ALA A 11 10.19 23.48 -32.98
C ALA A 11 9.75 22.06 -32.57
N PHE A 12 8.48 21.88 -32.18
CA PHE A 12 7.96 20.60 -31.70
C PHE A 12 6.46 20.41 -31.95
N SER A 13 6.05 19.14 -31.91
CA SER A 13 4.66 18.74 -31.87
C SER A 13 4.36 17.99 -30.58
N LEU A 14 3.13 18.15 -30.11
CA LEU A 14 2.60 17.53 -28.91
C LEU A 14 1.43 16.64 -29.33
N ASP A 15 1.51 15.35 -29.06
CA ASP A 15 0.38 14.44 -29.23
C ASP A 15 -0.38 14.34 -27.90
N LEU A 16 -1.61 14.87 -27.88
CA LEU A 16 -2.44 14.94 -26.69
C LEU A 16 -3.62 13.95 -26.78
N PRO A 17 -3.87 13.16 -25.73
CA PRO A 17 -5.02 12.26 -25.71
C PRO A 17 -6.32 13.04 -25.55
N GLY A 18 -7.30 12.78 -26.41
CA GLY A 18 -8.64 13.37 -26.35
C GLY A 18 -8.83 14.57 -27.29
N GLU A 19 -9.92 15.30 -27.07
CA GLU A 19 -10.28 16.47 -27.86
C GLU A 19 -9.65 17.71 -27.22
N TRP A 20 -8.52 18.14 -27.77
CA TRP A 20 -7.85 19.37 -27.37
C TRP A 20 -8.04 20.42 -28.44
N VAL A 21 -8.39 21.63 -28.01
CA VAL A 21 -8.52 22.80 -28.87
C VAL A 21 -7.29 23.68 -28.67
N ALA A 22 -6.72 24.18 -29.77
CA ALA A 22 -5.66 25.16 -29.70
C ALA A 22 -6.23 26.48 -29.18
N GLY A 23 -5.72 26.95 -28.05
CA GLY A 23 -6.08 28.23 -27.46
C GLY A 23 -5.36 29.39 -28.14
N GLU A 24 -5.92 30.60 -28.04
CA GLU A 24 -5.27 31.82 -28.51
C GLU A 24 -4.11 32.20 -27.58
N ALA A 25 -2.96 32.56 -28.15
CA ALA A 25 -1.75 32.81 -27.36
C ALA A 25 -1.82 34.20 -26.69
N ASP A 26 -1.87 34.24 -25.36
CA ASP A 26 -1.92 35.49 -24.58
C ASP A 26 -0.68 36.39 -24.73
N SER A 27 0.43 35.85 -25.24
CA SER A 27 1.67 36.61 -25.42
C SER A 27 2.57 35.97 -26.49
N ALA A 28 3.44 36.77 -27.11
CA ALA A 28 4.42 36.28 -28.09
C ALA A 28 5.40 35.22 -27.53
N ALA A 29 5.52 35.11 -26.21
CA ALA A 29 6.34 34.07 -25.57
C ALA A 29 5.62 32.71 -25.47
N VAL A 30 4.29 32.68 -25.57
CA VAL A 30 3.49 31.44 -25.58
C VAL A 30 3.55 30.85 -26.98
N VAL A 31 4.21 29.69 -27.08
CA VAL A 31 4.38 28.98 -28.37
C VAL A 31 3.32 27.93 -28.60
N LEU A 32 2.63 27.49 -27.54
CA LEU A 32 1.53 26.55 -27.63
C LEU A 32 0.62 26.76 -26.42
N GLN A 33 -0.67 26.94 -26.68
CA GLN A 33 -1.72 26.94 -25.67
C GLN A 33 -2.79 25.94 -26.12
N ALA A 34 -3.21 25.08 -25.21
CA ALA A 34 -4.19 24.05 -25.51
C ALA A 34 -5.11 23.88 -24.31
N GLU A 35 -6.40 23.74 -24.58
CA GLU A 35 -7.41 23.53 -23.58
C GLU A 35 -8.34 22.38 -23.97
N ASN A 36 -8.88 21.71 -22.95
CA ASN A 36 -10.00 20.79 -23.07
C ASN A 36 -11.00 21.09 -21.94
N ASP A 37 -12.10 20.33 -21.87
CA ASP A 37 -13.19 20.57 -20.90
C ASP A 37 -12.77 20.71 -19.43
N HIS A 38 -11.60 20.21 -19.04
CA HIS A 38 -11.19 20.15 -17.64
C HIS A 38 -9.71 20.51 -17.38
N ALA A 39 -8.91 20.78 -18.41
CA ALA A 39 -7.48 20.96 -18.30
C ALA A 39 -6.94 21.99 -19.29
N GLU A 40 -5.84 22.61 -18.90
CA GLU A 40 -5.16 23.64 -19.69
C GLU A 40 -3.66 23.35 -19.73
N ILE A 41 -3.04 23.53 -20.90
CA ILE A 41 -1.60 23.44 -21.10
C ILE A 41 -1.11 24.73 -21.76
N THR A 42 -0.09 25.33 -21.16
CA THR A 42 0.63 26.48 -21.71
C THR A 42 2.12 26.16 -21.82
N VAL A 43 2.67 26.30 -23.02
CA VAL A 43 4.12 26.19 -23.27
C VAL A 43 4.67 27.54 -23.68
N ARG A 44 5.69 28.01 -22.95
CA ARG A 44 6.37 29.29 -23.21
C ARG A 44 7.83 29.07 -23.56
N ALA A 45 8.30 29.74 -24.61
CA ALA A 45 9.72 29.78 -24.96
C ALA A 45 10.44 30.79 -24.05
N LEU A 46 11.58 30.39 -23.48
CA LEU A 46 12.43 31.29 -22.72
C LEU A 46 13.44 32.01 -23.62
N PRO A 47 13.81 33.26 -23.29
CA PRO A 47 14.73 34.05 -24.11
C PRO A 47 16.17 33.51 -24.12
N ALA A 48 16.56 32.76 -23.09
CA ALA A 48 17.90 32.19 -22.96
C ALA A 48 17.82 30.70 -22.61
N PRO A 49 18.70 29.86 -23.20
CA PRO A 49 18.78 28.46 -22.83
C PRO A 49 19.24 28.30 -21.39
N LEU A 50 18.64 27.36 -20.67
CA LEU A 50 18.97 27.00 -19.30
C LEU A 50 19.62 25.63 -19.25
N ALA A 51 20.76 25.54 -18.56
CA ALA A 51 21.36 24.25 -18.21
C ALA A 51 20.44 23.47 -17.24
N GLU A 52 20.56 22.13 -17.20
CA GLU A 52 19.74 21.27 -16.32
C GLU A 52 19.87 21.69 -14.84
N THR A 53 21.06 22.11 -14.42
CA THR A 53 21.32 22.64 -13.07
C THR A 53 20.55 23.94 -12.79
N GLN A 54 20.47 24.83 -13.76
CA GLN A 54 19.71 26.09 -13.67
C GLN A 54 18.20 25.83 -13.66
N GLN A 55 17.71 24.89 -14.47
CA GLN A 55 16.31 24.46 -14.44
C GLN A 55 15.90 23.95 -13.05
N LYS A 56 16.69 23.04 -12.47
CA LYS A 56 16.44 22.53 -11.10
C LYS A 56 16.50 23.63 -10.06
N THR A 57 17.43 24.57 -10.17
CA THR A 57 17.52 25.74 -9.27
C THR A 57 16.27 26.62 -9.38
N ARG A 58 15.77 26.88 -10.59
CA ARG A 58 14.51 27.61 -10.79
C ARG A 58 13.31 26.88 -10.19
N LEU A 59 13.20 25.56 -10.39
CA LEU A 59 12.13 24.75 -9.78
C LEU A 59 12.19 24.77 -8.25
N ARG A 60 13.38 24.70 -7.64
CA ARG A 60 13.56 24.85 -6.18
C ARG A 60 13.14 26.24 -5.71
N ALA A 61 13.49 27.29 -6.45
CA ALA A 61 13.06 28.64 -6.13
C ALA A 61 11.53 28.79 -6.20
N THR A 62 10.89 28.22 -7.22
CA THR A 62 9.41 28.18 -7.34
C THR A 62 8.79 27.40 -6.19
N GLN A 63 9.33 26.21 -5.87
CA GLN A 63 8.88 25.41 -4.73
C GLN A 63 8.97 26.18 -3.41
N ALA A 64 10.07 26.91 -3.18
CA ALA A 64 10.24 27.75 -1.99
C ALA A 64 9.24 28.91 -1.95
N LYS A 65 8.96 29.56 -3.09
CA LYS A 65 7.93 30.61 -3.20
C LYS A 65 6.53 30.07 -2.91
N LEU A 66 6.18 28.89 -3.44
CA LEU A 66 4.91 28.22 -3.17
C LEU A 66 4.76 27.88 -1.68
N LYS A 67 5.82 27.34 -1.07
CA LYS A 67 5.83 27.04 0.36
C LYS A 67 5.62 28.29 1.23
N LYS A 68 6.23 29.42 0.86
CA LYS A 68 6.02 30.72 1.54
C LYS A 68 4.57 31.21 1.45
N LYS A 69 3.84 30.83 0.38
CA LYS A 69 2.41 31.13 0.20
C LYS A 69 1.47 30.11 0.83
N GLY A 70 1.98 29.13 1.59
CA GLY A 70 1.16 28.06 2.16
C GLY A 70 0.68 27.02 1.13
N VAL A 71 1.19 27.06 -0.11
CA VAL A 71 0.83 26.12 -1.17
C VAL A 71 1.63 24.83 -1.01
N ALA A 72 0.92 23.71 -0.93
CA ALA A 72 1.53 22.38 -0.85
C ALA A 72 2.17 22.01 -2.21
N ALA A 73 3.49 22.05 -2.27
CA ALA A 73 4.28 21.61 -3.42
C ALA A 73 4.96 20.26 -3.15
N LYS A 74 4.87 19.33 -4.11
CA LYS A 74 5.54 18.02 -4.06
C LYS A 74 7.04 18.13 -4.40
N LYS A 75 7.72 16.98 -4.36
CA LYS A 75 9.13 16.84 -4.77
C LYS A 75 9.32 17.23 -6.23
N ILE A 76 10.52 17.69 -6.59
CA ILE A 76 10.93 17.87 -7.99
C ILE A 76 11.14 16.50 -8.63
N TYR A 77 10.51 16.28 -9.77
CA TYR A 77 10.64 15.07 -10.58
C TYR A 77 11.50 15.36 -11.81
N SER A 78 12.15 14.32 -12.33
CA SER A 78 12.88 14.36 -13.61
C SER A 78 12.55 13.08 -14.36
N ILE A 79 12.08 13.21 -15.59
CA ILE A 79 11.72 12.09 -16.46
C ILE A 79 12.42 12.26 -17.81
N ALA A 80 12.76 11.14 -18.45
CA ALA A 80 13.22 11.11 -19.83
C ALA A 80 12.01 11.03 -20.76
N THR A 81 12.00 11.82 -21.83
CA THR A 81 11.00 11.75 -22.90
C THR A 81 11.36 10.61 -23.87
N ALA A 82 10.43 10.23 -24.76
CA ALA A 82 10.70 9.25 -25.81
C ALA A 82 11.84 9.71 -26.76
N SER A 83 11.98 11.02 -26.93
CA SER A 83 13.07 11.67 -27.67
C SER A 83 14.40 11.75 -26.91
N GLY A 84 14.49 11.17 -25.70
CA GLY A 84 15.69 11.19 -24.86
C GLY A 84 15.95 12.52 -24.14
N LEU A 85 15.06 13.50 -24.27
CA LEU A 85 15.15 14.78 -23.58
C LEU A 85 14.85 14.58 -22.09
N ARG A 86 15.51 15.36 -21.23
CA ARG A 86 15.15 15.41 -19.81
C ARG A 86 14.14 16.51 -19.55
N PHE A 87 13.01 16.15 -18.98
CA PHE A 87 12.01 17.07 -18.47
C PHE A 87 12.02 17.07 -16.94
N SER A 88 12.24 18.24 -16.35
CA SER A 88 12.21 18.42 -14.89
C SER A 88 10.99 19.24 -14.49
N PHE A 89 10.21 18.79 -13.50
CA PHE A 89 8.96 19.46 -13.12
C PHE A 89 8.64 19.36 -11.62
N ILE A 90 7.71 20.18 -11.17
CA ILE A 90 7.10 20.17 -9.84
C ILE A 90 5.58 20.06 -9.95
N GLU A 91 4.96 19.42 -8.98
CA GLU A 91 3.50 19.39 -8.84
C GLU A 91 3.08 20.19 -7.59
N PHE A 92 2.01 20.95 -7.67
CA PHE A 92 1.47 21.70 -6.54
C PHE A 92 -0.05 21.87 -6.66
N VAL A 93 -0.72 22.25 -5.56
CA VAL A 93 -2.17 22.50 -5.54
C VAL A 93 -2.41 23.91 -5.04
N SER A 94 -3.01 24.77 -5.86
CA SER A 94 -3.34 26.15 -5.53
C SER A 94 -4.82 26.40 -5.82
N GLU A 95 -5.53 27.03 -4.89
CA GLU A 95 -6.96 27.38 -5.09
C GLU A 95 -7.84 26.17 -5.48
N GLY A 96 -7.54 25.00 -4.91
CA GLY A 96 -8.26 23.74 -5.21
C GLY A 96 -7.88 23.08 -6.54
N ARG A 97 -7.16 23.79 -7.42
CA ARG A 97 -6.71 23.28 -8.73
C ARG A 97 -5.33 22.66 -8.65
N ARG A 98 -5.09 21.62 -9.43
CA ARG A 98 -3.77 20.95 -9.49
C ARG A 98 -2.94 21.60 -10.59
N TYR A 99 -1.70 21.92 -10.28
CA TYR A 99 -0.75 22.45 -11.26
C TYR A 99 0.48 21.55 -11.36
N GLN A 100 0.98 21.40 -12.59
CA GLN A 100 2.32 20.90 -12.85
C GLN A 100 3.11 21.93 -13.64
N SER A 101 4.33 22.24 -13.21
CA SER A 101 5.20 23.21 -13.90
C SER A 101 6.60 22.64 -14.07
N GLY A 102 7.15 22.73 -15.27
CA GLY A 102 8.45 22.16 -15.60
C GLY A 102 9.19 22.85 -16.73
N TYR A 103 10.40 22.36 -17.00
CA TYR A 103 11.28 22.85 -18.07
C TYR A 103 11.84 21.67 -18.88
N PHE A 104 11.98 21.86 -20.20
CA PHE A 104 12.75 21.00 -21.09
C PHE A 104 13.60 21.84 -22.06
N ASN A 105 14.65 21.22 -22.59
CA ASN A 105 15.46 21.79 -23.65
C ASN A 105 15.21 21.04 -24.96
N LEU A 106 15.02 21.78 -26.04
CA LEU A 106 14.87 21.22 -27.39
C LEU A 106 15.44 22.20 -28.41
N GLY A 107 16.25 21.70 -29.36
CA GLY A 107 16.82 22.55 -30.42
C GLY A 107 17.65 23.74 -29.92
N GLY A 108 18.33 23.59 -28.78
CA GLY A 108 19.11 24.69 -28.17
C GLY A 108 18.27 25.79 -27.49
N ARG A 109 16.94 25.61 -27.39
CA ARG A 109 16.04 26.50 -26.66
C ARG A 109 15.48 25.82 -25.42
N THR A 110 15.11 26.61 -24.42
CA THR A 110 14.40 26.11 -23.22
C THR A 110 12.95 26.53 -23.26
N TYR A 111 12.09 25.58 -22.96
CA TYR A 111 10.65 25.79 -22.87
C TYR A 111 10.19 25.56 -21.42
N SER A 112 9.28 26.40 -20.94
CA SER A 112 8.54 26.15 -19.70
C SER A 112 7.15 25.63 -20.02
N LEU A 113 6.77 24.53 -19.40
CA LEU A 113 5.45 23.93 -19.53
C LEU A 113 4.70 24.12 -18.22
N LEU A 114 3.49 24.68 -18.30
CA LEU A 114 2.54 24.78 -17.21
C LEU A 114 1.28 24.01 -17.61
N ALA A 115 0.84 23.11 -16.74
CA ALA A 115 -0.38 22.32 -16.90
C ALA A 115 -1.27 22.54 -15.69
N ALA A 116 -2.56 22.74 -15.93
CA ALA A 116 -3.60 22.82 -14.91
C ALA A 116 -4.56 21.62 -15.02
N ASP A 117 -4.95 21.09 -13.86
CA ASP A 117 -5.97 20.05 -13.64
C ASP A 117 -5.76 18.71 -14.36
N LEU A 118 -4.56 18.46 -14.87
CA LEU A 118 -4.16 17.16 -15.39
C LEU A 118 -3.87 16.15 -14.28
N SER A 119 -4.33 14.91 -14.48
CA SER A 119 -3.88 13.80 -13.63
C SER A 119 -2.39 13.56 -13.79
N ALA A 120 -1.75 12.95 -12.79
CA ALA A 120 -0.32 12.63 -12.90
C ALA A 120 0.00 11.63 -14.03
N LYS A 121 -0.99 10.83 -14.48
CA LYS A 121 -0.83 9.91 -15.61
C LYS A 121 -0.85 10.69 -16.93
N GLU A 122 -1.84 11.56 -17.12
CA GLU A 122 -1.98 12.39 -18.31
C GLU A 122 -0.80 13.35 -18.45
N PHE A 123 -0.43 14.04 -17.36
CA PHE A 123 0.70 14.96 -17.38
C PHE A 123 2.02 14.28 -17.76
N LYS A 124 2.26 13.03 -17.35
CA LYS A 124 3.47 12.29 -17.74
C LYS A 124 3.44 11.82 -19.20
N ALA A 125 2.27 11.62 -19.78
CA ALA A 125 2.13 11.27 -21.19
C ALA A 125 2.52 12.44 -22.10
N ILE A 126 2.28 13.68 -21.67
CA ILE A 126 2.56 14.89 -22.45
C ILE A 126 4.07 15.04 -22.79
N PRO A 127 5.01 15.02 -21.83
CA PRO A 127 6.43 15.04 -22.16
C PRO A 127 6.87 13.80 -22.94
N ALA A 128 6.21 12.65 -22.74
CA ALA A 128 6.55 11.43 -23.48
C ALA A 128 6.21 11.55 -24.98
N SER A 129 5.19 12.33 -25.33
CA SER A 129 4.80 12.60 -26.73
C SER A 129 5.53 13.77 -27.38
N LEU A 130 6.42 14.47 -26.67
CA LEU A 130 7.23 15.55 -27.25
C LEU A 130 8.19 15.00 -28.31
N GLY A 131 7.86 15.29 -29.57
CA GLY A 131 8.69 15.02 -30.74
C GLY A 131 9.22 16.32 -31.35
N PRO A 132 10.52 16.42 -31.70
CA PRO A 132 10.98 17.50 -32.57
C PRO A 132 10.25 17.40 -33.91
N LEU A 133 9.77 18.53 -34.46
CA LEU A 133 9.42 18.52 -35.88
C LEU A 133 10.71 18.27 -36.64
N ALA A 134 10.77 17.17 -37.41
CA ALA A 134 11.83 16.99 -38.37
C ALA A 134 11.93 18.27 -39.21
N ALA A 135 13.15 18.82 -39.35
CA ALA A 135 13.40 19.98 -40.18
C ALA A 135 12.75 19.69 -41.53
N GLU A 136 11.71 20.47 -41.84
CA GLU A 136 10.85 20.29 -43.01
C GLU A 136 11.78 20.09 -44.21
N GLU A 137 11.80 18.87 -44.75
CA GLU A 137 12.54 18.57 -45.97
C GLU A 137 12.04 19.58 -47.01
N PRO A 138 12.93 20.41 -47.61
CA PRO A 138 12.53 21.59 -48.35
C PRO A 138 11.48 21.21 -49.38
N ALA A 139 10.27 21.75 -49.18
CA ALA A 139 9.08 21.39 -49.93
C ALA A 139 9.37 21.45 -51.44
N ALA A 140 9.25 20.30 -52.12
CA ALA A 140 9.21 20.27 -53.57
C ALA A 140 8.09 21.21 -54.06
N PRO A 141 8.34 22.03 -55.11
CA PRO A 141 7.41 23.07 -55.54
C PRO A 141 6.08 22.45 -55.98
N ALA A 142 5.02 22.70 -55.20
CA ALA A 142 3.68 22.20 -55.48
C ALA A 142 2.98 23.06 -56.55
N ALA A 143 2.58 22.38 -57.62
CA ALA A 143 1.78 22.92 -58.71
C ALA A 143 0.42 23.43 -58.23
N GLN A 144 0.02 24.60 -58.73
CA GLN A 144 -1.30 25.19 -58.57
C GLN A 144 -2.38 24.33 -59.23
N ALA A 145 -3.43 23.99 -58.49
CA ALA A 145 -4.69 23.49 -59.05
C ALA A 145 -5.89 24.14 -58.36
N ALA A 146 -6.53 25.01 -59.15
CA ALA A 146 -7.93 25.41 -59.25
C ALA A 146 -8.91 25.30 -58.07
N ALA A 147 -9.64 26.40 -57.88
CA ALA A 147 -10.74 26.64 -56.97
C ALA A 147 -12.12 26.27 -57.54
N ALA A 148 -13.09 26.03 -56.63
CA ALA A 148 -14.52 26.46 -56.63
C ALA A 148 -15.42 25.43 -55.88
N PRO A 149 -16.68 25.77 -55.48
CA PRO A 149 -17.12 26.95 -54.74
C PRO A 149 -18.05 26.61 -53.54
N ALA A 150 -18.51 27.67 -52.89
CA ALA A 150 -19.25 27.77 -51.62
C ALA A 150 -20.70 27.20 -51.60
N GLY A 151 -21.18 26.88 -50.39
CA GLY A 151 -22.58 26.63 -50.03
C GLY A 151 -22.90 27.16 -48.63
N GLU A 152 -24.06 27.80 -48.51
CA GLU A 152 -24.58 28.67 -47.43
C GLU A 152 -25.12 27.97 -46.15
N PRO A 153 -25.46 28.75 -45.08
CA PRO A 153 -25.73 28.29 -43.71
C PRO A 153 -27.21 28.39 -43.26
N VAL A 154 -27.65 27.58 -42.26
CA VAL A 154 -28.95 27.71 -41.52
C VAL A 154 -28.83 27.06 -40.09
N PRO A 155 -29.57 27.50 -39.04
CA PRO A 155 -29.02 27.75 -37.69
C PRO A 155 -29.65 26.88 -36.53
N PRO A 156 -29.77 27.31 -35.25
CA PRO A 156 -29.45 26.46 -34.10
C PRO A 156 -30.68 25.84 -33.38
N ALA A 157 -30.48 24.71 -32.69
CA ALA A 157 -31.49 24.11 -31.82
C ALA A 157 -31.06 24.14 -30.36
N VAL A 158 -31.89 24.84 -29.58
CA VAL A 158 -31.90 24.95 -28.12
C VAL A 158 -32.41 23.66 -27.51
N SER A 159 -31.83 23.17 -26.41
CA SER A 159 -32.56 22.39 -25.41
C SER A 159 -31.85 22.44 -24.06
N GLN A 160 -32.47 23.22 -23.16
CA GLN A 160 -32.29 23.19 -21.72
C GLN A 160 -32.76 21.83 -21.19
N LEU A 161 -32.04 21.27 -20.20
CA LEU A 161 -32.61 20.22 -19.34
C LEU A 161 -32.45 20.60 -17.88
N SER A 162 -33.59 20.50 -17.20
CA SER A 162 -33.92 21.00 -15.88
C SER A 162 -33.29 20.20 -14.73
N ALA A 163 -33.11 20.90 -13.62
CA ALA A 163 -32.91 20.31 -12.29
C ALA A 163 -34.19 19.60 -11.79
N PRO A 164 -34.04 18.61 -10.88
CA PRO A 164 -35.10 18.22 -9.96
C PRO A 164 -34.74 18.51 -8.48
N PRO A 165 -35.73 18.46 -7.57
CA PRO A 165 -35.90 19.45 -6.53
C PRO A 165 -35.45 19.03 -5.13
N GLU A 166 -35.25 20.08 -4.35
CA GLU A 166 -35.26 20.16 -2.90
C GLU A 166 -36.65 19.80 -2.34
N ALA A 167 -36.73 18.87 -1.38
CA ALA A 167 -37.86 18.73 -0.47
C ALA A 167 -37.53 17.89 0.77
N ALA A 168 -38.16 18.31 1.86
CA ALA A 168 -38.52 17.59 3.08
C ALA A 168 -37.52 17.59 4.24
N ASP A 169 -37.65 18.66 5.03
CA ASP A 169 -37.82 18.64 6.48
C ASP A 169 -38.04 17.26 7.11
N GLY A 170 -37.15 16.91 8.04
CA GLY A 170 -37.30 15.80 8.96
C GLY A 170 -36.90 16.25 10.36
N ALA A 171 -37.84 16.90 11.06
CA ALA A 171 -37.74 17.21 12.47
C ALA A 171 -37.57 15.91 13.29
N LEU A 172 -36.42 15.75 13.93
CA LEU A 172 -36.19 14.68 14.91
C LEU A 172 -36.49 15.21 16.31
N ALA A 173 -37.40 14.47 16.94
CA ALA A 173 -38.01 14.74 18.22
C ALA A 173 -37.01 14.86 19.38
N ALA A 174 -37.37 15.71 20.33
CA ALA A 174 -36.75 15.83 21.63
C ALA A 174 -36.93 14.55 22.47
N PRO A 175 -35.94 14.17 23.29
CA PRO A 175 -36.10 13.10 24.27
C PRO A 175 -36.98 13.54 25.46
N PRO A 176 -37.86 12.67 26.00
CA PRO A 176 -38.68 13.02 27.14
C PRO A 176 -37.92 12.88 28.47
N ALA A 177 -38.06 13.95 29.25
CA ALA A 177 -38.24 14.09 30.70
C ALA A 177 -37.71 13.01 31.66
N GLU A 178 -36.85 13.51 32.55
CA GLU A 178 -36.40 12.95 33.81
C GLU A 178 -37.55 12.47 34.72
N THR A 179 -37.33 11.32 35.34
CA THR A 179 -38.19 10.76 36.39
C THR A 179 -37.69 11.22 37.77
N PRO A 180 -38.58 11.64 38.70
CA PRO A 180 -38.19 12.17 40.01
C PRO A 180 -37.66 11.10 40.99
N PRO A 181 -36.95 11.53 42.05
CA PRO A 181 -36.29 10.65 43.01
C PRO A 181 -37.30 10.00 43.98
N GLY A 182 -37.28 8.67 44.03
CA GLY A 182 -38.03 7.88 45.00
C GLY A 182 -37.30 7.79 46.34
N GLU A 183 -38.04 8.09 47.40
CA GLU A 183 -37.66 8.07 48.81
C GLU A 183 -37.28 6.67 49.34
N GLY A 184 -36.20 6.66 50.13
CA GLY A 184 -36.11 6.06 51.47
C GLY A 184 -36.75 4.70 51.73
N THR A 185 -35.90 3.67 51.80
CA THR A 185 -36.08 2.56 52.75
C THR A 185 -34.75 2.23 53.43
N ALA A 186 -34.83 2.06 54.76
CA ALA A 186 -33.75 1.88 55.70
C ALA A 186 -33.22 0.42 55.67
N PRO A 187 -32.09 0.12 56.35
CA PRO A 187 -31.14 -0.92 55.97
C PRO A 187 -31.65 -2.32 56.28
N GLU A 188 -31.68 -3.17 55.27
CA GLU A 188 -31.89 -4.60 55.41
C GLU A 188 -30.59 -5.26 55.91
N VAL A 189 -30.78 -6.13 56.89
CA VAL A 189 -29.79 -6.90 57.66
C VAL A 189 -28.74 -7.57 56.75
N PRO A 190 -27.45 -7.63 57.12
CA PRO A 190 -26.42 -8.27 56.30
C PRO A 190 -26.76 -9.75 56.12
N ALA A 191 -27.23 -10.11 54.93
CA ALA A 191 -27.36 -11.48 54.50
C ALA A 191 -25.98 -12.15 54.62
N GLU A 192 -25.92 -13.26 55.37
CA GLU A 192 -24.77 -14.16 55.43
C GLU A 192 -24.22 -14.36 54.02
N LEU A 193 -22.95 -13.95 53.82
CA LEU A 193 -22.24 -14.14 52.57
C LEU A 193 -22.36 -15.62 52.19
N PRO A 194 -22.95 -15.95 51.02
CA PRO A 194 -23.08 -17.33 50.60
C PRO A 194 -21.69 -17.96 50.60
N ALA A 195 -21.56 -19.11 51.26
CA ALA A 195 -20.32 -19.87 51.32
C ALA A 195 -19.71 -19.93 49.92
N LEU A 196 -18.49 -19.36 49.78
CA LEU A 196 -17.81 -19.30 48.50
C LEU A 196 -17.74 -20.72 47.94
N PRO A 197 -18.19 -20.95 46.69
CA PRO A 197 -18.22 -22.28 46.13
C PRO A 197 -16.82 -22.88 46.19
N GLU A 198 -16.70 -24.09 46.78
CA GLU A 198 -15.45 -24.83 46.83
C GLU A 198 -14.90 -24.94 45.41
N ARG A 199 -13.83 -24.18 45.15
CA ARG A 199 -13.29 -24.01 43.82
C ARG A 199 -12.57 -25.29 43.46
N ASN A 200 -13.21 -26.11 42.62
CA ASN A 200 -12.76 -27.45 42.27
C ASN A 200 -11.40 -27.43 41.52
N MET A 201 -10.31 -27.49 42.28
CA MET A 201 -8.90 -27.37 41.84
C MET A 201 -8.49 -28.41 40.79
N GLY A 202 -9.19 -29.54 40.69
CA GLY A 202 -8.85 -30.60 39.73
C GLY A 202 -9.05 -30.17 38.27
N SER A 203 -10.01 -29.28 38.00
CA SER A 203 -10.39 -28.90 36.63
C SER A 203 -9.32 -28.07 35.90
N SER A 204 -8.65 -27.15 36.60
CA SER A 204 -7.63 -26.27 36.01
C SER A 204 -6.34 -27.03 35.71
N LEU A 205 -5.91 -27.92 36.60
CA LEU A 205 -4.72 -28.76 36.39
C LEU A 205 -4.90 -29.70 35.19
N MET A 206 -6.10 -30.28 35.05
CA MET A 206 -6.42 -31.19 33.94
C MET A 206 -6.39 -30.46 32.59
N LEU A 207 -6.88 -29.22 32.51
CA LEU A 207 -6.76 -28.37 31.32
C LEU A 207 -5.30 -28.04 30.96
N VAL A 208 -4.47 -27.75 31.95
CA VAL A 208 -3.03 -27.50 31.72
C VAL A 208 -2.34 -28.75 31.17
N LEU A 209 -2.62 -29.93 31.73
CA LEU A 209 -2.06 -31.19 31.25
C LEU A 209 -2.52 -31.54 29.83
N ILE A 210 -3.80 -31.30 29.48
CA ILE A 210 -4.30 -31.45 28.11
C ILE A 210 -3.54 -30.49 27.17
N ALA A 211 -3.39 -29.22 27.54
CA ALA A 211 -2.69 -28.24 26.72
C ALA A 211 -1.21 -28.62 26.50
N LEU A 212 -0.54 -29.15 27.52
CA LEU A 212 0.83 -29.66 27.44
C LEU A 212 0.92 -30.91 26.54
N GLY A 213 0.00 -31.87 26.70
CA GLY A 213 -0.06 -33.07 25.88
C GLY A 213 -0.29 -32.77 24.39
N LEU A 214 -1.22 -31.86 24.08
CA LEU A 214 -1.46 -31.39 22.71
C LEU A 214 -0.25 -30.64 22.14
N SER A 215 0.43 -29.83 22.96
CA SER A 215 1.64 -29.12 22.54
C SER A 215 2.79 -30.09 22.26
N ALA A 216 2.99 -31.11 23.10
CA ALA A 216 4.00 -32.14 22.90
C ALA A 216 3.71 -32.99 21.65
N ALA A 217 2.46 -33.40 21.43
CA ALA A 217 2.05 -34.12 20.23
C ALA A 217 2.28 -33.27 18.96
N ALA A 218 1.94 -31.98 18.99
CA ALA A 218 2.20 -31.06 17.89
C ALA A 218 3.70 -30.90 17.61
N LEU A 219 4.55 -30.84 18.65
CA LEU A 219 6.00 -30.79 18.50
C LEU A 219 6.58 -32.11 17.95
N GLY A 220 6.09 -33.26 18.41
CA GLY A 220 6.52 -34.57 17.92
C GLY A 220 6.17 -34.79 16.45
N TYR A 221 4.93 -34.48 16.07
CA TYR A 221 4.50 -34.56 14.68
C TYR A 221 5.27 -33.59 13.77
N ARG A 222 5.62 -32.39 14.27
CA ARG A 222 6.46 -31.42 13.57
C ARG A 222 7.89 -31.94 13.29
N ALA A 223 8.46 -32.75 14.19
CA ALA A 223 9.78 -33.35 13.95
C ALA A 223 9.74 -34.37 12.81
N VAL A 224 8.65 -35.13 12.69
CA VAL A 224 8.44 -36.12 11.62
C VAL A 224 8.20 -35.43 10.27
N ALA A 225 7.29 -34.46 10.22
CA ALA A 225 6.92 -33.77 8.98
C ALA A 225 8.07 -32.97 8.33
N LYS A 226 9.10 -32.59 9.10
CA LYS A 226 10.30 -31.93 8.57
C LYS A 226 11.01 -32.81 7.52
N LYS A 227 11.02 -34.13 7.72
CA LYS A 227 11.80 -35.07 6.89
C LYS A 227 11.24 -35.18 5.47
N ASP A 228 9.93 -35.09 5.32
CA ASP A 228 9.24 -35.24 4.02
C ASP A 228 9.36 -33.97 3.15
N GLN A 229 9.65 -32.82 3.76
CA GLN A 229 9.71 -31.53 3.05
C GLN A 229 11.03 -31.31 2.31
N GLU A 230 12.12 -31.92 2.79
CA GLU A 230 13.44 -31.86 2.14
C GLU A 230 13.51 -32.73 0.86
N THR A 231 12.48 -33.54 0.57
CA THR A 231 12.55 -34.58 -0.48
C THR A 231 11.88 -34.21 -1.81
N VAL A 232 11.20 -33.06 -1.92
CA VAL A 232 10.48 -32.66 -3.15
C VAL A 232 11.01 -31.33 -3.68
N GLU A 233 12.24 -31.35 -4.19
CA GLU A 233 12.76 -30.24 -5.00
C GLU A 233 12.36 -30.46 -6.46
N THR A 234 11.42 -29.65 -6.95
CA THR A 234 11.12 -29.60 -8.38
C THR A 234 12.35 -29.01 -9.09
N PRO A 235 12.90 -29.65 -10.14
CA PRO A 235 14.06 -29.11 -10.84
C PRO A 235 13.71 -27.73 -11.44
N PRO A 236 14.65 -26.76 -11.41
CA PRO A 236 14.41 -25.44 -11.96
C PRO A 236 14.10 -25.46 -13.45
N VAL A 237 13.09 -24.68 -13.85
CA VAL A 237 12.87 -24.37 -15.26
C VAL A 237 13.94 -23.34 -15.69
N PRO A 238 14.74 -23.60 -16.74
CA PRO A 238 15.76 -22.67 -17.20
C PRO A 238 15.20 -21.27 -17.46
N GLY A 239 15.82 -20.24 -16.87
CA GLY A 239 15.40 -18.84 -16.99
C GLY A 239 14.19 -18.43 -16.13
N SER A 240 13.62 -19.35 -15.36
CA SER A 240 12.62 -19.03 -14.35
C SER A 240 13.28 -18.56 -13.06
N LEU A 241 12.70 -17.53 -12.43
CA LEU A 241 13.05 -17.12 -11.07
C LEU A 241 12.53 -18.12 -10.02
N PHE A 242 11.58 -18.98 -10.38
CA PHE A 242 10.95 -19.95 -9.48
C PHE A 242 11.49 -21.38 -9.71
N PRO A 243 11.51 -22.24 -8.67
CA PRO A 243 11.02 -22.00 -7.31
C PRO A 243 11.93 -21.09 -6.47
N LEU A 244 11.36 -20.42 -5.47
CA LEU A 244 12.12 -19.63 -4.49
C LEU A 244 12.03 -20.24 -3.10
N HIS A 245 13.17 -20.28 -2.43
CA HIS A 245 13.27 -20.60 -1.01
C HIS A 245 13.34 -19.31 -0.20
N ILE A 246 12.36 -19.09 0.68
CA ILE A 246 12.24 -17.86 1.45
C ILE A 246 12.48 -18.18 2.92
N GLU A 247 13.43 -17.52 3.56
CA GLU A 247 13.65 -17.55 5.00
C GLU A 247 13.29 -16.19 5.61
N LYS A 248 12.29 -16.18 6.49
CA LYS A 248 11.86 -14.98 7.18
C LYS A 248 12.54 -14.86 8.54
N ARG A 249 13.33 -13.80 8.72
CA ARG A 249 14.05 -13.46 9.94
C ARG A 249 13.44 -12.25 10.64
N TYR A 250 13.28 -12.38 11.94
CA TYR A 250 12.74 -11.35 12.81
C TYR A 250 13.90 -10.59 13.48
N LEU A 251 14.48 -9.60 12.79
CA LEU A 251 15.47 -8.71 13.41
C LEU A 251 14.77 -7.61 14.21
N SER A 252 15.44 -7.06 15.22
CA SER A 252 14.87 -6.18 16.27
C SER A 252 13.71 -5.34 15.77
N PHE A 253 13.86 -4.43 14.81
CA PHE A 253 12.78 -3.56 14.30
C PHE A 253 12.25 -3.87 12.90
N ASN A 254 12.87 -4.81 12.20
CA ASN A 254 12.54 -5.14 10.81
C ASN A 254 12.36 -6.64 10.62
N THR A 255 11.33 -7.00 9.87
CA THR A 255 11.22 -8.32 9.27
C THR A 255 12.06 -8.33 8.01
N VAL A 256 12.99 -9.28 7.93
CA VAL A 256 13.86 -9.49 6.78
C VAL A 256 13.48 -10.82 6.14
N PHE A 257 13.34 -10.83 4.82
CA PHE A 257 13.15 -12.04 4.04
C PHE A 257 14.41 -12.25 3.23
N ASP A 258 15.14 -13.31 3.56
CA ASP A 258 16.27 -13.78 2.77
C ASP A 258 15.70 -14.79 1.75
N ILE A 259 15.83 -14.49 0.47
CA ILE A 259 15.17 -15.21 -0.62
C ILE A 259 16.27 -15.78 -1.50
N LYS A 260 16.20 -17.06 -1.82
CA LYS A 260 17.12 -17.72 -2.75
C LYS A 260 16.33 -18.24 -3.92
N ASP A 261 16.74 -17.89 -5.12
CA ASP A 261 16.20 -18.53 -6.30
C ASP A 261 16.85 -19.88 -6.57
N ALA A 262 16.34 -20.56 -7.59
CA ALA A 262 16.86 -21.86 -7.97
C ALA A 262 18.24 -21.81 -8.67
N ALA A 263 18.70 -20.62 -9.08
CA ALA A 263 20.06 -20.39 -9.54
C ALA A 263 21.03 -20.06 -8.38
N GLY A 264 20.52 -19.94 -7.15
CA GLY A 264 21.28 -19.54 -5.97
C GLY A 264 21.49 -18.04 -5.82
N GLN A 265 20.86 -17.21 -6.67
CA GLN A 265 20.87 -15.75 -6.52
C GLN A 265 20.05 -15.36 -5.29
N GLU A 266 20.65 -14.52 -4.46
CA GLU A 266 20.03 -14.06 -3.22
C GLU A 266 19.28 -12.74 -3.44
N TYR A 267 18.05 -12.65 -3.00
CA TYR A 267 17.27 -11.42 -2.91
C TYR A 267 16.94 -11.13 -1.45
N LYS A 268 16.67 -9.87 -1.14
CA LYS A 268 16.36 -9.45 0.22
C LYS A 268 15.15 -8.57 0.26
N ALA A 269 14.16 -8.90 1.09
CA ALA A 269 13.05 -8.00 1.36
C ALA A 269 13.06 -7.51 2.81
N VAL A 270 12.75 -6.24 3.04
CA VAL A 270 12.77 -5.62 4.38
C VAL A 270 11.47 -4.89 4.64
N SER A 271 10.85 -5.17 5.79
CA SER A 271 9.61 -4.52 6.24
C SER A 271 9.70 -4.12 7.72
N PRO A 272 9.40 -2.87 8.09
CA PRO A 272 9.43 -2.44 9.49
C PRO A 272 8.27 -3.06 10.29
N ARG A 273 8.55 -3.40 11.54
CA ARG A 273 7.59 -4.03 12.47
C ARG A 273 7.49 -3.35 13.84
N VAL A 274 8.02 -2.13 13.97
CA VAL A 274 8.01 -1.35 15.22
C VAL A 274 6.66 -1.39 15.96
N PRO A 275 5.50 -1.15 15.30
CA PRO A 275 4.22 -1.14 16.02
C PRO A 275 3.84 -2.50 16.60
N THR A 276 4.15 -3.58 15.87
CA THR A 276 3.82 -4.95 16.29
C THR A 276 4.67 -5.37 17.49
N LEU A 277 5.94 -4.98 17.50
CA LEU A 277 6.85 -5.27 18.61
C LEU A 277 6.46 -4.55 19.89
N MET A 278 6.12 -3.25 19.79
CA MET A 278 5.69 -2.48 20.95
C MET A 278 4.41 -3.06 21.54
N LEU A 279 3.44 -3.39 20.69
CA LEU A 279 2.19 -4.02 21.11
C LEU A 279 2.43 -5.42 21.73
N GLY A 280 3.22 -6.26 21.06
CA GLY A 280 3.54 -7.61 21.54
C GLY A 280 4.30 -7.60 22.87
N THR A 281 5.34 -6.76 22.97
CA THR A 281 6.14 -6.60 24.21
C THR A 281 5.27 -6.09 25.35
N GLY A 282 4.43 -5.07 25.09
CA GLY A 282 3.50 -4.55 26.08
C GLY A 282 2.51 -5.60 26.57
N LEU A 283 1.93 -6.40 25.67
CA LEU A 283 1.00 -7.48 26.03
C LEU A 283 1.69 -8.58 26.84
N VAL A 284 2.86 -9.05 26.42
CA VAL A 284 3.62 -10.07 27.16
C VAL A 284 3.95 -9.60 28.57
N LEU A 285 4.46 -8.37 28.70
CA LEU A 285 4.77 -7.78 30.00
C LEU A 285 3.52 -7.66 30.87
N TYR A 286 2.41 -7.18 30.30
CA TYR A 286 1.13 -7.05 31.00
C TYR A 286 0.64 -8.40 31.57
N PHE A 287 0.58 -9.44 30.73
CA PHE A 287 0.10 -10.75 31.15
C PHE A 287 1.02 -11.41 32.16
N LEU A 288 2.35 -11.27 31.99
CA LEU A 288 3.32 -11.80 32.95
C LEU A 288 3.13 -11.16 34.33
N LEU A 289 3.03 -9.83 34.39
CA LEU A 289 2.83 -9.10 35.65
C LEU A 289 1.48 -9.41 36.30
N LYS A 290 0.41 -9.51 35.50
CA LYS A 290 -0.92 -9.92 35.99
C LYS A 290 -0.90 -11.35 36.52
N ALA A 291 -0.22 -12.27 35.86
CA ALA A 291 -0.05 -13.64 36.34
C ALA A 291 0.72 -13.68 37.67
N THR A 292 1.76 -12.85 37.83
CA THR A 292 2.50 -12.73 39.10
C THR A 292 1.61 -12.24 40.24
N VAL A 293 0.87 -11.14 40.03
CA VAL A 293 -0.06 -10.60 41.06
C VAL A 293 -1.14 -11.62 41.39
N GLN A 294 -1.71 -12.27 40.38
CA GLN A 294 -2.72 -13.30 40.59
C GLN A 294 -2.15 -14.52 41.32
N GLY A 295 -0.90 -14.91 41.02
CA GLY A 295 -0.19 -15.99 41.70
C GLY A 295 0.06 -15.69 43.18
N MET A 296 0.40 -14.45 43.53
CA MET A 296 0.50 -14.00 44.93
C MET A 296 -0.84 -14.15 45.66
N LEU A 297 -1.92 -13.68 45.05
CA LEU A 297 -3.27 -13.83 45.60
C LEU A 297 -3.66 -15.31 45.77
N PHE A 298 -3.32 -16.17 44.80
CA PHE A 298 -3.56 -17.62 44.91
C PHE A 298 -2.73 -18.29 46.00
N ALA A 299 -1.54 -17.77 46.30
CA ALA A 299 -0.71 -18.26 47.39
C ALA A 299 -1.16 -17.73 48.77
N GLY A 300 -2.29 -17.00 48.85
CA GLY A 300 -2.79 -16.44 50.10
C GLY A 300 -1.98 -15.25 50.61
N VAL A 301 -1.16 -14.63 49.74
CA VAL A 301 -0.40 -13.43 50.11
C VAL A 301 -1.37 -12.26 50.22
N ASP A 302 -1.48 -11.70 51.41
CA ASP A 302 -2.18 -10.45 51.65
C ASP A 302 -1.37 -9.29 51.05
N LEU A 303 -1.87 -8.71 49.96
CA LEU A 303 -1.19 -7.63 49.24
C LEU A 303 -0.99 -6.38 50.09
N GLU A 304 -1.79 -6.17 51.15
CA GLU A 304 -1.62 -5.04 52.06
C GLU A 304 -0.36 -5.18 52.93
N THR A 305 0.10 -6.42 53.16
CA THR A 305 1.30 -6.71 53.96
C THR A 305 2.59 -6.71 53.13
N VAL A 306 2.48 -6.70 51.80
CA VAL A 306 3.63 -6.73 50.89
C VAL A 306 4.36 -5.38 50.94
N PRO A 307 5.69 -5.36 51.17
CA PRO A 307 6.44 -4.11 51.20
C PRO A 307 6.28 -3.29 49.92
N MET A 308 6.10 -1.97 50.06
CA MET A 308 5.96 -1.05 48.92
C MET A 308 7.15 -1.11 47.95
N ALA A 309 8.34 -1.45 48.44
CA ALA A 309 9.54 -1.67 47.61
C ALA A 309 9.36 -2.79 46.57
N VAL A 310 8.45 -3.75 46.81
CA VAL A 310 8.11 -4.83 45.87
C VAL A 310 6.93 -4.43 44.98
N LEU A 311 5.90 -3.79 45.53
CA LEU A 311 4.69 -3.40 44.78
C LEU A 311 4.94 -2.25 43.79
N GLN A 312 5.80 -1.28 44.14
CA GLN A 312 6.04 -0.11 43.30
C GLN A 312 6.69 -0.46 41.95
N PRO A 313 7.72 -1.32 41.86
CA PRO A 313 8.25 -1.78 40.58
C PRO A 313 7.20 -2.50 39.73
N ILE A 314 6.37 -3.36 40.32
CA ILE A 314 5.31 -4.09 39.61
C ILE A 314 4.30 -3.12 39.01
N SER A 315 3.83 -2.14 39.80
CA SER A 315 2.90 -1.09 39.35
C SER A 315 3.51 -0.23 38.23
N SER A 316 4.80 0.11 38.35
CA SER A 316 5.52 0.90 37.35
C SER A 316 5.68 0.14 36.03
N LEU A 317 6.00 -1.16 36.09
CA LEU A 317 6.08 -2.03 34.92
C LEU A 317 4.71 -2.28 34.28
N LEU A 318 3.64 -2.40 35.09
CA LEU A 318 2.27 -2.48 34.57
C LEU A 318 1.89 -1.20 33.82
N SER A 319 2.23 -0.04 34.37
CA SER A 319 2.01 1.26 33.72
C SER A 319 2.80 1.38 32.41
N LEU A 320 4.07 0.96 32.40
CA LEU A 320 4.89 0.90 31.19
C LEU A 320 4.29 -0.05 30.15
N SER A 321 3.79 -1.22 30.58
CA SER A 321 3.16 -2.19 29.68
C SER A 321 1.92 -1.60 28.98
N ASN A 322 1.07 -0.89 29.73
CA ASN A 322 -0.09 -0.20 29.19
C ASN A 322 0.30 0.92 28.21
N LEU A 323 1.35 1.68 28.53
CA LEU A 323 1.89 2.70 27.61
C LEU A 323 2.39 2.07 26.30
N LEU A 324 3.13 0.96 26.37
CA LEU A 324 3.60 0.24 25.19
C LEU A 324 2.44 -0.32 24.35
N ILE A 325 1.40 -0.86 24.99
CA ILE A 325 0.18 -1.34 24.31
C ILE A 325 -0.51 -0.17 23.61
N MET A 326 -0.72 0.96 24.29
CA MET A 326 -1.39 2.14 23.74
C MET A 326 -0.61 2.74 22.56
N VAL A 327 0.68 2.99 22.74
CA VAL A 327 1.56 3.52 21.67
C VAL A 327 1.66 2.52 20.52
N GLY A 328 1.84 1.23 20.83
CA GLY A 328 1.87 0.16 19.84
C GLY A 328 0.58 0.07 19.02
N ALA A 329 -0.59 0.19 19.66
CA ALA A 329 -1.89 0.19 19.00
C ALA A 329 -2.11 1.43 18.13
N VAL A 330 -1.79 2.62 18.63
CA VAL A 330 -1.85 3.88 17.86
C VAL A 330 -0.94 3.78 16.64
N LEU A 331 0.33 3.41 16.84
CA LEU A 331 1.25 3.18 15.73
C LEU A 331 0.73 2.09 14.79
N PHE A 332 0.13 1.01 15.28
CA PHE A 332 -0.37 -0.05 14.40
C PHE A 332 -1.46 0.44 13.45
N VAL A 333 -2.30 1.37 13.89
CA VAL A 333 -3.34 2.01 13.06
C VAL A 333 -2.74 3.01 12.07
N PHE A 334 -1.79 3.84 12.49
CA PHE A 334 -1.25 4.93 11.66
C PHE A 334 -0.04 4.55 10.81
N PHE A 335 0.73 3.55 11.23
CA PHE A 335 1.95 3.14 10.54
C PHE A 335 1.58 2.35 9.30
N ARG A 336 1.84 2.97 8.15
CA ARG A 336 1.59 2.34 6.86
C ARG A 336 2.51 1.15 6.68
N LYS A 337 1.94 0.01 6.30
CA LYS A 337 2.74 -1.15 5.92
C LYS A 337 3.55 -0.81 4.67
N LYS A 338 4.84 -1.12 4.73
CA LYS A 338 5.78 -0.94 3.63
C LYS A 338 6.74 -2.13 3.55
N MET A 339 7.22 -2.43 2.36
CA MET A 339 8.23 -3.44 2.11
C MET A 339 9.13 -2.98 0.98
N LYS A 340 10.44 -3.15 1.14
CA LYS A 340 11.42 -2.90 0.08
C LYS A 340 12.05 -4.21 -0.34
N LEU A 341 12.10 -4.47 -1.65
CA LEU A 341 12.75 -5.62 -2.25
C LEU A 341 14.05 -5.18 -2.91
N TYR A 342 15.13 -5.88 -2.60
CA TYR A 342 16.49 -5.63 -3.07
C TYR A 342 17.01 -6.85 -3.84
N ASP A 343 17.80 -6.59 -4.86
CA ASP A 343 18.54 -7.64 -5.59
C ASP A 343 19.77 -8.13 -4.80
N ALA A 344 20.50 -9.08 -5.40
CA ALA A 344 21.75 -9.63 -4.85
C ALA A 344 22.85 -8.58 -4.64
N SER A 345 22.83 -7.49 -5.41
CA SER A 345 23.78 -6.38 -5.26
C SER A 345 23.38 -5.38 -4.16
N GLY A 346 22.20 -5.56 -3.55
CA GLY A 346 21.63 -4.62 -2.59
C GLY A 346 20.96 -3.41 -3.23
N LYS A 347 20.79 -3.39 -4.56
CA LYS A 347 20.07 -2.34 -5.26
C LYS A 347 18.57 -2.57 -5.09
N LEU A 348 17.85 -1.47 -4.84
CA LEU A 348 16.39 -1.49 -4.71
C LEU A 348 15.78 -1.90 -6.05
N LEU A 349 14.97 -2.96 -6.05
CA LEU A 349 14.16 -3.38 -7.19
C LEU A 349 12.76 -2.76 -7.09
N LEU A 350 12.05 -3.06 -5.99
CA LEU A 350 10.66 -2.67 -5.79
C LEU A 350 10.42 -2.09 -4.39
N ASP A 351 9.55 -1.09 -4.30
CA ASP A 351 9.02 -0.51 -3.06
C ASP A 351 7.50 -0.69 -3.02
N VAL A 352 7.03 -1.49 -2.07
CA VAL A 352 5.61 -1.74 -1.83
C VAL A 352 5.15 -0.88 -0.68
N CYS A 353 4.16 0.00 -0.93
CA CYS A 353 3.65 0.93 0.06
C CYS A 353 2.12 1.01 0.08
N GLN A 354 1.55 1.12 1.28
CA GLN A 354 0.12 1.33 1.45
C GLN A 354 -0.29 2.75 0.99
N LYS A 355 -1.23 2.86 0.03
CA LYS A 355 -1.62 4.14 -0.56
C LYS A 355 -2.39 5.02 0.42
N ARG A 356 -3.47 4.47 0.99
CA ARG A 356 -4.32 5.10 2.02
C ARG A 356 -4.96 4.00 2.87
N PHE A 357 -5.30 4.34 4.10
CA PHE A 357 -6.18 3.50 4.92
C PHE A 357 -7.61 3.69 4.41
N SER A 358 -8.27 2.61 4.01
CA SER A 358 -9.68 2.60 3.63
C SER A 358 -10.38 1.47 4.38
N PHE A 359 -11.52 1.79 5.00
CA PHE A 359 -12.35 0.78 5.66
C PHE A 359 -12.85 -0.22 4.61
N GLY A 360 -12.60 -1.51 4.83
CA GLY A 360 -13.11 -2.60 3.99
C GLY A 360 -12.26 -2.97 2.75
N SER A 361 -11.35 -2.11 2.30
CA SER A 361 -10.46 -2.44 1.17
C SER A 361 -9.03 -2.00 1.45
N LEU A 362 -8.07 -2.92 1.35
CA LEU A 362 -6.65 -2.61 1.53
C LEU A 362 -5.96 -2.59 0.16
N TYR A 363 -5.40 -1.43 -0.17
CA TYR A 363 -4.68 -1.20 -1.42
C TYR A 363 -3.22 -0.84 -1.16
N PHE A 364 -2.34 -1.51 -1.89
CA PHE A 364 -0.90 -1.27 -1.88
C PHE A 364 -0.42 -0.99 -3.29
N MET A 365 0.56 -0.11 -3.41
CA MET A 365 1.19 0.24 -4.67
C MET A 365 2.56 -0.39 -4.69
N ILE A 366 2.88 -1.06 -5.80
CA ILE A 366 4.22 -1.59 -6.08
C ILE A 366 4.89 -0.61 -7.03
N ARG A 367 6.00 -0.04 -6.57
CA ARG A 367 6.79 0.94 -7.32
C ARG A 367 8.16 0.39 -7.64
N ASP A 368 8.72 0.79 -8.76
CA ASP A 368 10.11 0.50 -9.09
C ASP A 368 11.08 1.37 -8.26
N ALA A 369 12.38 1.17 -8.50
CA ALA A 369 13.45 1.97 -7.91
C ALA A 369 13.36 3.48 -8.21
N ALA A 370 12.75 3.86 -9.35
CA ALA A 370 12.52 5.24 -9.74
C ALA A 370 11.27 5.86 -9.09
N GLY A 371 10.47 5.05 -8.38
CA GLY A 371 9.21 5.44 -7.76
C GLY A 371 8.03 5.47 -8.73
N VAL A 372 8.18 4.91 -9.93
CA VAL A 372 7.10 4.73 -10.91
C VAL A 372 6.24 3.56 -10.46
N GLU A 373 4.92 3.76 -10.46
CA GLU A 373 3.96 2.70 -10.11
C GLU A 373 3.91 1.68 -11.25
N GLY A 374 4.21 0.42 -10.94
CA GLY A 374 4.16 -0.69 -11.90
C GLY A 374 2.94 -1.59 -11.72
N ALA A 375 2.47 -1.78 -10.48
CA ALA A 375 1.31 -2.63 -10.18
C ALA A 375 0.63 -2.21 -8.87
N ARG A 376 -0.56 -2.78 -8.63
CA ARG A 376 -1.34 -2.57 -7.41
C ARG A 376 -1.71 -3.90 -6.78
N LEU A 377 -1.59 -4.01 -5.47
CA LEU A 377 -2.03 -5.18 -4.73
C LEU A 377 -3.29 -4.81 -3.94
N LYS A 378 -4.38 -5.54 -4.18
CA LYS A 378 -5.69 -5.31 -3.57
C LYS A 378 -6.11 -6.52 -2.76
N ARG A 379 -6.55 -6.30 -1.52
CA ARG A 379 -7.24 -7.32 -0.75
C ARG A 379 -8.71 -7.40 -1.15
N VAL A 380 -9.22 -8.60 -1.39
CA VAL A 380 -10.59 -8.84 -1.84
C VAL A 380 -11.31 -9.80 -0.90
N GLY A 381 -12.61 -9.60 -0.72
CA GLY A 381 -13.49 -10.49 0.02
C GLY A 381 -13.48 -10.29 1.54
N PHE A 382 -14.28 -11.10 2.22
CA PHE A 382 -14.48 -11.00 3.65
C PHE A 382 -13.39 -11.73 4.42
N VAL A 383 -12.62 -10.98 5.20
CA VAL A 383 -11.45 -11.45 5.97
C VAL A 383 -11.80 -12.58 6.94
N LEU A 384 -13.05 -12.70 7.35
CA LEU A 384 -13.49 -13.73 8.31
C LEU A 384 -13.61 -15.13 7.71
N ILE A 385 -13.71 -15.30 6.39
CA ILE A 385 -13.90 -16.64 5.79
C ILE A 385 -12.62 -17.14 5.14
N ARG A 386 -12.04 -16.37 4.21
CA ARG A 386 -10.87 -16.79 3.43
C ARG A 386 -10.12 -15.55 2.96
N ARG A 387 -8.80 -15.57 3.05
CA ARG A 387 -7.97 -14.46 2.56
C ARG A 387 -7.81 -14.57 1.05
N ARG A 388 -8.03 -13.47 0.34
CA ARG A 388 -7.85 -13.35 -1.10
C ARG A 388 -7.21 -12.00 -1.46
N TRP A 389 -6.24 -12.05 -2.35
CA TRP A 389 -5.44 -10.93 -2.77
C TRP A 389 -5.30 -10.94 -4.30
N GLN A 390 -5.46 -9.79 -4.92
CA GLN A 390 -5.32 -9.63 -6.36
C GLN A 390 -4.18 -8.67 -6.66
N LEU A 391 -3.23 -9.12 -7.48
CA LEU A 391 -2.26 -8.27 -8.13
C LEU A 391 -2.91 -7.73 -9.40
N LEU A 392 -3.02 -6.42 -9.49
CA LEU A 392 -3.62 -5.69 -10.59
C LEU A 392 -2.54 -4.90 -11.34
N ASP A 393 -2.72 -4.75 -12.65
CA ASP A 393 -1.95 -3.76 -13.43
C ASP A 393 -2.42 -2.32 -13.12
N LEU A 394 -1.94 -1.35 -13.91
CA LEU A 394 -2.29 0.06 -13.71
C LEU A 394 -3.72 0.38 -14.21
N GLU A 395 -4.20 -0.42 -15.16
CA GLU A 395 -5.50 -0.38 -15.80
C GLU A 395 -6.59 -1.03 -14.92
N GLY A 396 -6.20 -1.86 -13.96
CA GLY A 396 -7.09 -2.56 -13.03
C GLY A 396 -7.38 -4.01 -13.40
N ASN A 397 -6.72 -4.58 -14.42
CA ASN A 397 -6.85 -5.98 -14.79
C ASN A 397 -6.11 -6.87 -13.78
N VAL A 398 -6.69 -8.03 -13.47
CA VAL A 398 -6.09 -9.01 -12.56
C VAL A 398 -4.96 -9.75 -13.25
N LEU A 399 -3.73 -9.51 -12.82
CA LEU A 399 -2.53 -10.23 -13.24
C LEU A 399 -2.40 -11.56 -12.50
N LEU A 400 -2.60 -11.53 -11.17
CA LEU A 400 -2.56 -12.70 -10.29
C LEU A 400 -3.65 -12.64 -9.24
N ASP A 401 -4.18 -13.80 -8.87
CA ASP A 401 -5.08 -14.01 -7.75
C ASP A 401 -4.40 -14.97 -6.76
N ILE A 402 -4.18 -14.50 -5.54
CA ILE A 402 -3.53 -15.23 -4.45
C ILE A 402 -4.60 -15.51 -3.40
N GLN A 403 -5.03 -16.75 -3.31
CA GLN A 403 -6.13 -17.17 -2.45
C GLN A 403 -5.66 -18.24 -1.48
N GLU A 404 -6.08 -18.16 -0.22
CA GLU A 404 -5.77 -19.19 0.78
C GLU A 404 -6.26 -20.57 0.32
N ASP A 405 -5.56 -21.66 0.59
CA ASP A 405 -5.91 -23.00 0.07
C ASP A 405 -7.30 -23.51 0.49
N SER A 406 -7.68 -23.34 1.76
CA SER A 406 -8.89 -23.94 2.33
C SER A 406 -9.62 -22.98 3.28
N ALA A 407 -10.92 -22.79 3.05
CA ALA A 407 -11.79 -22.02 3.93
C ALA A 407 -11.94 -22.69 5.31
N GLY A 408 -12.01 -24.02 5.37
CA GLY A 408 -12.13 -24.76 6.62
C GLY A 408 -10.91 -24.56 7.52
N ARG A 409 -9.70 -24.62 6.92
CA ARG A 409 -8.44 -24.32 7.64
C ARG A 409 -8.37 -22.86 8.06
N ALA A 410 -8.84 -21.93 7.23
CA ALA A 410 -8.91 -20.52 7.57
C ALA A 410 -9.80 -20.25 8.81
N ILE A 411 -10.95 -20.92 8.88
CA ILE A 411 -11.87 -20.86 10.01
C ILE A 411 -11.24 -21.50 11.24
N ALA A 412 -10.70 -22.72 11.12
CA ALA A 412 -10.00 -23.40 12.21
C ALA A 412 -8.88 -22.53 12.79
N ARG A 413 -8.11 -21.82 11.95
CA ARG A 413 -7.05 -20.93 12.39
C ARG A 413 -7.54 -19.74 13.21
N LYS A 414 -8.79 -19.30 13.02
CA LYS A 414 -9.38 -18.21 13.81
C LYS A 414 -9.75 -18.65 15.21
N PHE A 415 -10.22 -19.88 15.37
CA PHE A 415 -10.60 -20.43 16.66
C PHE A 415 -9.41 -21.00 17.43
N PHE A 416 -8.49 -21.66 16.74
CA PHE A 416 -7.38 -22.42 17.36
C PHE A 416 -6.00 -21.77 17.16
N GLY A 417 -5.91 -20.64 16.46
CA GLY A 417 -4.63 -20.08 16.03
C GLY A 417 -3.93 -20.98 15.01
N HIS A 418 -2.62 -20.83 14.82
CA HIS A 418 -1.86 -21.66 13.88
C HIS A 418 -1.43 -23.03 14.48
N LEU A 419 -1.85 -23.39 15.70
CA LEU A 419 -1.48 -24.63 16.41
C LEU A 419 0.00 -25.02 16.25
N TRP A 420 0.92 -24.16 16.72
CA TRP A 420 2.38 -24.36 16.64
C TRP A 420 2.96 -24.56 15.22
N GLY A 421 2.21 -24.19 14.18
CA GLY A 421 2.62 -24.28 12.78
C GLY A 421 1.78 -25.28 11.98
N LEU A 422 0.97 -26.10 12.65
CA LEU A 422 0.11 -27.11 12.03
C LEU A 422 -0.95 -26.47 11.12
N LEU A 423 -1.52 -25.34 11.53
CA LEU A 423 -2.51 -24.60 10.77
C LEU A 423 -1.88 -23.36 10.12
N ARG A 424 -0.70 -23.46 9.48
CA ARG A 424 -0.16 -22.35 8.69
C ARG A 424 -0.96 -22.11 7.42
N THR A 425 -0.92 -20.88 6.90
CA THR A 425 -1.64 -20.53 5.68
C THR A 425 -0.82 -20.91 4.45
N ASN A 426 -1.36 -21.79 3.60
CA ASN A 426 -0.92 -21.88 2.23
C ASN A 426 -1.77 -20.97 1.35
N TYR A 427 -1.19 -20.53 0.24
CA TYR A 427 -1.95 -19.85 -0.80
C TYR A 427 -1.79 -20.59 -2.12
N VAL A 428 -2.87 -20.66 -2.88
CA VAL A 428 -2.88 -21.01 -4.30
C VAL A 428 -2.76 -19.71 -5.09
N VAL A 429 -1.91 -19.72 -6.11
CA VAL A 429 -1.68 -18.60 -7.02
C VAL A 429 -2.30 -18.96 -8.37
N SER A 430 -3.18 -18.10 -8.86
CA SER A 430 -3.88 -18.30 -10.12
C SER A 430 -3.69 -17.10 -11.06
N ALA A 431 -3.61 -17.37 -12.36
CA ALA A 431 -3.55 -16.35 -13.41
C ALA A 431 -4.58 -16.69 -14.50
N GLY A 432 -5.48 -15.75 -14.83
CA GLY A 432 -6.56 -16.01 -15.79
C GLY A 432 -7.50 -17.16 -15.38
N GLY A 433 -7.62 -17.45 -14.09
CA GLY A 433 -8.44 -18.55 -13.55
C GLY A 433 -7.77 -19.92 -13.50
N ALA A 434 -6.61 -20.09 -14.13
CA ALA A 434 -5.81 -21.32 -14.00
C ALA A 434 -4.86 -21.22 -12.81
N GLU A 435 -4.69 -22.33 -12.07
CA GLU A 435 -3.66 -22.43 -11.05
C GLU A 435 -2.28 -22.46 -11.71
N VAL A 436 -1.42 -21.53 -11.29
CA VAL A 436 -0.06 -21.38 -11.83
C VAL A 436 0.99 -21.62 -10.78
N GLY A 437 0.63 -21.83 -9.52
CA GLY A 437 1.58 -22.02 -8.45
C GLY A 437 0.98 -21.97 -7.06
N ALA A 438 1.83 -22.04 -6.04
CA ALA A 438 1.43 -21.98 -4.64
C ALA A 438 2.51 -21.38 -3.75
N ILE A 439 2.06 -20.78 -2.64
CA ILE A 439 2.86 -20.37 -1.49
C ILE A 439 2.69 -21.45 -0.42
N LYS A 440 3.68 -22.34 -0.28
CA LYS A 440 3.60 -23.50 0.62
C LYS A 440 4.32 -23.19 1.94
N ARG A 441 3.56 -22.92 3.01
CA ARG A 441 4.09 -22.62 4.36
C ARG A 441 3.94 -23.76 5.35
N GLU A 442 3.16 -24.79 5.01
CA GLU A 442 3.01 -25.98 5.85
C GLU A 442 4.37 -26.56 6.27
N TRP A 443 4.43 -27.09 7.49
CA TRP A 443 5.59 -27.82 8.06
C TRP A 443 6.89 -27.04 8.23
N SER A 444 6.90 -25.77 7.86
CA SER A 444 8.01 -24.86 8.08
C SER A 444 8.30 -24.65 9.57
N VAL A 445 9.41 -25.23 10.03
CA VAL A 445 9.82 -25.17 11.43
C VAL A 445 10.39 -23.78 11.81
N TRP A 446 10.75 -22.90 10.86
CA TRP A 446 11.53 -21.68 11.20
C TRP A 446 11.26 -20.48 10.28
N ASN A 447 9.99 -20.24 9.95
CA ASN A 447 9.57 -19.19 9.01
C ASN A 447 10.18 -19.31 7.60
N ARG A 448 10.56 -20.53 7.23
CA ARG A 448 10.97 -20.87 5.87
C ARG A 448 9.75 -21.21 5.03
N TYR A 449 9.72 -20.94 3.74
CA TYR A 449 8.65 -21.45 2.89
C TYR A 449 9.08 -21.41 1.44
N ASN A 450 8.40 -22.22 0.63
CA ASN A 450 8.66 -22.29 -0.79
C ASN A 450 7.59 -21.50 -1.54
N LEU A 451 8.04 -20.69 -2.49
CA LEU A 451 7.19 -20.01 -3.45
C LEU A 451 7.45 -20.64 -4.81
N ASP A 452 6.47 -21.37 -5.31
CA ASP A 452 6.54 -22.07 -6.59
C ASP A 452 5.48 -21.47 -7.51
N ILE A 453 5.92 -20.79 -8.57
CA ILE A 453 5.04 -20.17 -9.56
C ILE A 453 5.61 -20.51 -10.94
N ALA A 454 4.78 -21.11 -11.79
CA ALA A 454 5.12 -21.38 -13.17
C ALA A 454 5.45 -20.08 -13.92
N PRO A 455 6.37 -20.09 -14.90
CA PRO A 455 6.72 -18.90 -15.67
C PRO A 455 5.49 -18.26 -16.33
N LEU A 456 5.26 -16.98 -16.06
CA LEU A 456 4.13 -16.22 -16.60
C LEU A 456 4.64 -15.26 -17.67
N THR A 457 4.19 -15.43 -18.91
CA THR A 457 4.58 -14.55 -20.04
C THR A 457 4.13 -13.10 -19.86
N LYS A 458 3.04 -12.87 -19.12
CA LYS A 458 2.43 -11.54 -18.94
C LYS A 458 2.78 -10.83 -17.64
N VAL A 459 3.45 -11.50 -16.70
CA VAL A 459 3.69 -10.96 -15.35
C VAL A 459 5.18 -10.95 -15.07
N ASN A 460 5.72 -9.78 -14.75
CA ASN A 460 7.11 -9.68 -14.30
C ASN A 460 7.29 -10.52 -13.01
N PRO A 461 8.26 -11.47 -12.98
CA PRO A 461 8.47 -12.36 -11.83
C PRO A 461 8.76 -11.61 -10.53
N GLU A 462 9.40 -10.44 -10.59
CA GLU A 462 9.66 -9.61 -9.41
C GLU A 462 8.37 -9.04 -8.79
N LEU A 463 7.38 -8.71 -9.62
CA LEU A 463 6.07 -8.26 -9.14
C LEU A 463 5.31 -9.40 -8.46
N ALA A 464 5.39 -10.62 -9.02
CA ALA A 464 4.80 -11.81 -8.43
C ALA A 464 5.45 -12.15 -7.08
N LEU A 465 6.79 -12.07 -7.00
CA LEU A 465 7.55 -12.22 -5.76
C LEU A 465 7.15 -11.16 -4.72
N ALA A 466 7.14 -9.88 -5.10
CA ALA A 466 6.76 -8.80 -4.21
C ALA A 466 5.32 -8.95 -3.69
N ALA A 467 4.38 -9.38 -4.53
CA ALA A 467 3.01 -9.66 -4.14
C ALA A 467 2.95 -10.80 -3.11
N ALA A 468 3.59 -11.94 -3.38
CA ALA A 468 3.60 -13.10 -2.50
C ALA A 468 4.20 -12.80 -1.11
N LEU A 469 5.34 -12.10 -1.07
CA LEU A 469 5.98 -11.66 0.19
C LEU A 469 5.09 -10.67 0.94
N PHE A 470 4.46 -9.74 0.22
CA PHE A 470 3.66 -8.72 0.87
C PHE A 470 2.37 -9.29 1.45
N VAL A 471 1.78 -10.32 0.84
CA VAL A 471 0.65 -11.06 1.45
C VAL A 471 1.04 -11.62 2.83
N ASP A 472 2.27 -12.12 2.98
CA ASP A 472 2.79 -12.62 4.27
C ASP A 472 2.91 -11.52 5.34
N ILE A 473 3.25 -10.30 4.93
CA ILE A 473 3.39 -9.12 5.82
C ILE A 473 2.01 -8.51 6.15
N ALA A 474 1.14 -8.46 5.15
CA ALA A 474 -0.17 -7.83 5.27
C ALA A 474 -1.10 -8.68 6.13
N ASP A 475 -1.05 -10.00 5.95
CA ASP A 475 -1.84 -10.99 6.66
C ASP A 475 -0.91 -12.02 7.33
N PRO A 476 -0.20 -11.64 8.40
CA PRO A 476 0.57 -12.61 9.15
C PRO A 476 -0.36 -13.71 9.67
N ASP A 477 0.18 -14.92 9.80
CA ASP A 477 -0.45 -16.00 10.54
C ASP A 477 -0.49 -15.61 12.02
N ARG A 478 -1.48 -14.79 12.37
CA ARG A 478 -1.67 -14.26 13.72
C ARG A 478 -2.02 -15.42 14.65
N TRP A 479 -1.06 -15.88 15.46
CA TRP A 479 -1.22 -16.15 16.90
C TRP A 479 0.08 -16.63 17.59
N HIS A 480 1.17 -15.91 17.37
CA HIS A 480 2.31 -15.97 18.28
C HIS A 480 2.43 -14.63 19.01
N PRO A 481 2.04 -14.53 20.29
CA PRO A 481 2.32 -13.33 21.08
C PRO A 481 3.83 -13.01 21.19
N TRP A 482 4.71 -13.93 20.81
CA TRP A 482 6.17 -13.78 20.83
C TRP A 482 6.85 -13.53 19.46
N HIS A 483 6.10 -13.47 18.35
CA HIS A 483 6.67 -13.12 17.03
C HIS A 483 6.17 -11.77 16.49
N GLY A 484 5.42 -11.02 17.30
CA GLY A 484 5.08 -9.63 17.08
C GLY A 484 6.26 -8.70 17.32
#